data_AF-A0A6M5YKF5-F1
#
_entry.id   AF-A0A6M5YKF5-F1
#
_cell.length_a   1.000
_cell.length_b   1.000
_cell.length_c   1.000
_cell.angle_alpha   90.00
_cell.angle_beta   90.00
_cell.angle_gamma   90.00
#
_symmetry.space_group_name_H-M   'P 1'
#
loop_
_entity.id
_entity.type
_entity.pdbx_description
1 polymer ?
#
loop_
_entity_poly.entity_id
_entity_poly.type
_entity_poly.pdbx_seq_one_letter_code
_entity_poly.pdbx_strand_id
1 'polypeptide(L)'
;MSQWASMTVLPAEDFARLQADRDAPVSGDRERFDLHPLWYNFHELYRDEPGPLRFIVQGDVAERPIEWCLGVLPDQPEDEGDGTYYALVSPPTVAAIVAAIRAFPPGEVIGRLRKSRPGWVQYKKGRDDFSTAFEGIARAYAVAAAQRAGLTILVC
;
A
#
# COMPACT_ATOMS: atom_id res chain seq x y z
N MET A 1 -8.34 -12.46 -12.99
CA MET A 1 -7.42 -11.47 -13.56
C MET A 1 -6.34 -11.20 -12.53
N SER A 2 -5.07 -11.11 -12.92
CA SER A 2 -3.99 -10.82 -11.98
C SER A 2 -3.86 -9.30 -11.88
N GLN A 3 -4.37 -8.72 -10.80
CA GLN A 3 -4.20 -7.29 -10.53
C GLN A 3 -2.75 -6.98 -10.16
N TRP A 4 -2.21 -5.91 -10.71
CA TRP A 4 -0.90 -5.39 -10.36
C TRP A 4 -1.07 -4.14 -9.49
N ALA A 5 -0.08 -3.88 -8.64
CA ALA A 5 -0.09 -2.71 -7.77
C ALA A 5 1.26 -2.03 -7.81
N SER A 6 1.28 -0.71 -7.62
CA SER A 6 2.52 0.07 -7.55
C SER A 6 2.41 1.19 -6.53
N MET A 7 3.57 1.57 -5.98
CA MET A 7 3.74 2.76 -5.16
C MET A 7 4.70 3.71 -5.86
N THR A 8 4.34 5.00 -5.98
CA THR A 8 5.22 6.01 -6.56
C THR A 8 5.52 7.10 -5.55
N VAL A 9 6.79 7.47 -5.41
CA VAL A 9 7.23 8.54 -4.51
C VAL A 9 6.77 9.87 -5.05
N LEU A 10 6.14 10.65 -4.17
CA LEU A 10 5.48 11.89 -4.52
C LEU A 10 6.05 13.04 -3.67
N PRO A 11 6.85 13.96 -4.25
CA PRO A 11 7.32 15.14 -3.52
C PRO A 11 6.19 15.88 -2.81
N ALA A 12 6.45 16.48 -1.66
CA ALA A 12 5.40 17.08 -0.83
C ALA A 12 4.59 18.16 -1.57
N GLU A 13 5.20 18.91 -2.48
CA GLU A 13 4.52 19.89 -3.33
C GLU A 13 3.54 19.23 -4.31
N ASP A 14 3.97 18.15 -4.96
CA ASP A 14 3.13 17.42 -5.89
C ASP A 14 2.04 16.62 -5.17
N PHE A 15 2.30 16.17 -3.94
CA PHE A 15 1.28 15.62 -3.06
C PHE A 15 0.19 16.64 -2.76
N ALA A 16 0.56 17.85 -2.35
CA ALA A 16 -0.41 18.91 -2.07
C ALA A 16 -1.22 19.28 -3.32
N ARG A 17 -0.58 19.27 -4.50
CA ARG A 17 -1.26 19.51 -5.78
C ARG A 17 -2.25 18.41 -6.11
N LEU A 18 -1.83 17.14 -6.07
CA LEU A 18 -2.71 15.99 -6.36
C LEU A 18 -3.84 15.84 -5.34
N GLN A 19 -3.61 16.20 -4.09
CA GLN A 19 -4.64 16.21 -3.06
C GLN A 19 -5.71 17.29 -3.33
N ALA A 20 -5.31 18.44 -3.89
CA ALA A 20 -6.24 19.53 -4.23
C ALA A 20 -6.94 19.31 -5.57
N ASP A 21 -6.25 18.73 -6.54
CA ASP A 21 -6.72 18.43 -7.89
C ASP A 21 -6.03 17.16 -8.38
N ARG A 22 -6.79 16.06 -8.47
CA ARG A 22 -6.29 14.74 -8.85
C ARG A 22 -5.71 14.71 -10.27
N ASP A 23 -6.21 15.56 -11.15
CA ASP A 23 -5.77 15.62 -12.54
C ASP A 23 -4.61 16.60 -12.73
N ALA A 24 -4.13 17.21 -11.63
CA ALA A 24 -3.03 18.15 -11.69
C ALA A 24 -1.79 17.49 -12.32
N PRO A 25 -1.18 18.14 -13.32
CA PRO A 25 -0.02 17.61 -13.98
C PRO A 25 1.13 17.53 -12.98
N VAL A 26 1.59 16.32 -12.80
CA VAL A 26 2.69 15.95 -11.96
C VAL A 26 3.97 15.88 -12.78
N SER A 27 5.01 16.60 -12.36
CA SER A 27 6.27 16.72 -13.11
C SER A 27 7.35 15.75 -12.64
N GLY A 28 8.23 15.36 -13.57
CA GLY A 28 9.51 14.71 -13.28
C GLY A 28 9.48 13.18 -13.27
N ASP A 29 10.66 12.58 -13.43
CA ASP A 29 10.85 11.14 -13.21
C ASP A 29 10.72 10.84 -11.71
N ARG A 30 9.84 9.89 -11.39
CA ARG A 30 9.55 9.50 -10.01
C ARG A 30 9.96 8.07 -9.75
N GLU A 31 10.47 7.84 -8.55
CA GLU A 31 10.80 6.49 -8.12
C GLU A 31 9.51 5.70 -7.92
N ARG A 32 9.33 4.67 -8.76
CA ARG A 32 8.20 3.76 -8.75
C ARG A 32 8.63 2.38 -8.25
N PHE A 33 7.80 1.79 -7.41
CA PHE A 33 7.97 0.47 -6.84
C PHE A 33 6.78 -0.39 -7.28
N ASP A 34 7.03 -1.36 -8.15
CA ASP A 34 6.03 -2.37 -8.45
C ASP A 34 5.91 -3.32 -7.25
N LEU A 35 4.69 -3.52 -6.78
CA LEU A 35 4.43 -4.36 -5.63
C LEU A 35 4.34 -5.82 -6.07
N HIS A 36 4.84 -6.71 -5.21
CA HIS A 36 4.69 -8.13 -5.41
C HIS A 36 3.19 -8.51 -5.50
N PRO A 37 2.80 -9.57 -6.24
CA PRO A 37 1.41 -10.04 -6.34
C PRO A 37 0.71 -10.39 -5.02
N LEU A 38 1.43 -10.34 -3.91
CA LEU A 38 0.92 -10.55 -2.55
C LEU A 38 0.51 -9.24 -1.86
N TRP A 39 0.52 -8.10 -2.57
CA TRP A 39 0.17 -6.79 -2.04
C TRP A 39 -1.19 -6.83 -1.31
N TYR A 40 -2.18 -7.54 -1.85
CA TYR A 40 -3.52 -7.63 -1.26
C TYR A 40 -3.52 -8.34 0.10
N ASN A 41 -2.64 -9.32 0.29
CA ASN A 41 -2.48 -9.97 1.60
C ASN A 41 -2.05 -8.98 2.70
N PHE A 42 -1.30 -7.94 2.35
CA PHE A 42 -0.93 -6.89 3.30
C PHE A 42 -2.10 -5.94 3.58
N HIS A 43 -2.91 -5.63 2.56
CA HIS A 43 -4.17 -4.93 2.78
C HIS A 43 -5.06 -5.68 3.78
N GLU A 44 -5.35 -6.96 3.52
CA GLU A 44 -6.17 -7.78 4.42
C GLU A 44 -5.59 -7.88 5.83
N LEU A 45 -4.27 -7.97 5.96
CA LEU A 45 -3.61 -8.13 7.24
C LEU A 45 -3.69 -6.87 8.10
N TYR A 46 -3.58 -5.68 7.49
CA TYR A 46 -3.41 -4.42 8.23
C TYR A 46 -4.64 -3.52 8.25
N ARG A 47 -5.61 -3.68 7.33
CA ARG A 47 -6.76 -2.74 7.18
C ARG A 47 -7.56 -2.52 8.46
N ASP A 48 -7.67 -3.55 9.30
CA ASP A 48 -8.46 -3.54 10.55
C ASP A 48 -7.59 -3.24 11.78
N GLU A 49 -6.29 -3.00 11.60
CA GLU A 49 -5.39 -2.73 12.72
C GLU A 49 -5.49 -1.29 13.23
N PRO A 50 -5.41 -1.09 14.55
CA PRO A 50 -5.26 0.24 15.09
C PRO A 50 -3.89 0.83 14.72
N GLY A 51 -3.88 2.09 14.31
CA GLY A 51 -2.65 2.85 14.05
C GLY A 51 -2.31 3.00 12.56
N PRO A 52 -1.06 3.38 12.24
CA PRO A 52 -0.71 3.85 10.90
C PRO A 52 -0.65 2.74 9.85
N LEU A 53 -0.42 1.48 10.26
CA LEU A 53 -0.27 0.35 9.33
C LEU A 53 -1.54 0.07 8.52
N ARG A 54 -2.73 0.45 8.99
CA ARG A 54 -3.97 0.32 8.22
C ARG A 54 -3.95 1.03 6.87
N PHE A 55 -3.09 2.05 6.73
CA PHE A 55 -2.95 2.84 5.52
C PHE A 55 -1.86 2.32 4.58
N ILE A 56 -1.17 1.23 4.94
CA ILE A 56 0.02 0.76 4.22
C ILE A 56 -0.25 0.45 2.74
N VAL A 57 -1.44 -0.03 2.41
CA VAL A 57 -1.94 -0.25 1.04
C VAL A 57 -3.20 0.58 0.74
N GLN A 58 -3.97 0.96 1.77
CA GLN A 58 -5.23 1.70 1.64
C GLN A 58 -5.06 3.22 1.47
N GLY A 59 -3.88 3.79 1.76
CA GLY A 59 -3.69 5.23 1.81
C GLY A 59 -4.52 5.92 2.90
N ASP A 60 -4.09 7.12 3.30
CA ASP A 60 -4.85 7.96 4.24
C ASP A 60 -5.73 9.00 3.52
N VAL A 61 -5.53 9.16 2.21
CA VAL A 61 -6.39 9.94 1.32
C VAL A 61 -6.83 9.03 0.17
N ALA A 62 -8.05 8.52 0.26
CA ALA A 62 -8.65 7.68 -0.78
C ALA A 62 -10.09 8.13 -1.03
N GLU A 63 -10.48 8.21 -2.31
CA GLU A 63 -11.87 8.55 -2.68
C GLU A 63 -12.83 7.40 -2.36
N ARG A 64 -12.32 6.16 -2.46
CA ARG A 64 -13.10 4.92 -2.31
C ARG A 64 -12.28 3.90 -1.52
N PRO A 65 -12.92 2.98 -0.77
CA PRO A 65 -12.22 1.84 -0.19
C PRO A 65 -11.63 0.97 -1.31
N ILE A 66 -10.51 0.29 -1.06
CA ILE A 66 -9.88 -0.54 -2.11
C ILE A 66 -10.80 -1.68 -2.57
N GLU A 67 -11.69 -2.15 -1.67
CA GLU A 67 -12.75 -3.12 -1.95
C GLU A 67 -13.68 -2.69 -3.10
N TRP A 68 -13.77 -1.39 -3.38
CA TRP A 68 -14.52 -0.82 -4.50
C TRP A 68 -13.98 -1.31 -5.86
N CYS A 69 -12.66 -1.26 -6.05
CA CYS A 69 -11.97 -1.72 -7.27
C CYS A 69 -11.96 -3.25 -7.42
N LEU A 70 -12.19 -3.98 -6.34
CA LEU A 70 -12.20 -5.45 -6.34
C LEU A 70 -13.56 -6.05 -6.68
N GLY A 71 -14.61 -5.22 -6.86
CA GLY A 71 -15.97 -5.69 -7.16
C GLY A 71 -16.60 -6.52 -6.05
N VAL A 72 -16.15 -6.37 -4.80
CA VAL A 72 -16.59 -7.18 -3.64
C VAL A 72 -17.67 -6.50 -2.78
N LEU A 73 -18.13 -5.30 -3.14
CA LEU A 73 -19.18 -4.58 -2.42
C LEU A 73 -20.56 -4.89 -3.04
N PRO A 74 -21.56 -5.32 -2.23
CA PRO A 74 -22.80 -5.93 -2.72
C PRO A 74 -23.81 -4.98 -3.38
N ASP A 75 -23.72 -3.66 -3.18
CA ASP A 75 -24.74 -2.69 -3.62
C ASP A 75 -24.11 -1.50 -4.36
N GLN A 76 -23.75 -1.67 -5.63
CA GLN A 76 -23.21 -0.57 -6.41
C GLN A 76 -24.00 -0.25 -7.69
N PRO A 77 -24.34 1.03 -7.94
CA PRO A 77 -24.73 1.48 -9.28
C PRO A 77 -23.57 1.22 -10.25
N GLU A 78 -23.90 0.90 -11.50
CA GLU A 78 -23.00 0.48 -12.58
C GLU A 78 -21.57 1.03 -12.42
N ASP A 79 -20.63 0.10 -12.21
CA ASP A 79 -19.20 0.33 -12.22
C ASP A 79 -18.82 1.13 -13.49
N GLU A 80 -18.35 2.37 -13.32
CA GLU A 80 -17.75 3.13 -14.43
C GLU A 80 -16.42 2.50 -14.91
N GLY A 81 -15.96 1.42 -14.26
CA GLY A 81 -15.48 0.24 -14.99
C GLY A 81 -14.04 0.29 -15.48
N ASP A 82 -13.15 1.06 -14.85
CA ASP A 82 -11.72 0.95 -15.14
C ASP A 82 -10.99 -0.06 -14.24
N GLY A 83 -11.68 -0.61 -13.22
CA GLY A 83 -11.10 -1.58 -12.29
C GLY A 83 -9.87 -1.04 -11.55
N THR A 84 -9.72 0.28 -11.45
CA THR A 84 -8.52 0.93 -10.92
C THR A 84 -8.78 1.55 -9.55
N TYR A 85 -7.86 1.33 -8.63
CA TYR A 85 -7.83 2.00 -7.34
C TYR A 85 -6.64 2.94 -7.25
N TYR A 86 -6.91 4.17 -6.81
CA TYR A 86 -5.93 5.21 -6.60
C TYR A 86 -6.08 5.79 -5.19
N ALA A 87 -4.97 5.88 -4.47
CA ALA A 87 -4.91 6.54 -3.17
C ALA A 87 -3.60 7.29 -2.99
N LEU A 88 -3.59 8.20 -2.02
CA LEU A 88 -2.38 8.89 -1.58
C LEU A 88 -2.06 8.50 -0.14
N VAL A 89 -0.77 8.53 0.18
CA VAL A 89 -0.26 8.44 1.54
C VAL A 89 0.48 9.73 1.86
N SER A 90 -0.01 10.50 2.83
CA SER A 90 0.58 11.77 3.22
C SER A 90 1.98 11.60 3.81
N PRO A 91 2.89 12.60 3.68
CA PRO A 91 4.21 12.53 4.28
C PRO A 91 4.20 12.23 5.80
N PRO A 92 3.29 12.80 6.62
CA PRO A 92 3.14 12.40 8.03
C PRO A 92 2.79 10.92 8.20
N THR A 93 1.87 10.39 7.39
CA THR A 93 1.47 8.98 7.46
C THR A 93 2.58 8.05 6.98
N VAL A 94 3.33 8.42 5.93
CA VAL A 94 4.54 7.71 5.50
C VAL A 94 5.54 7.59 6.66
N ALA A 95 5.81 8.70 7.35
CA ALA A 95 6.72 8.69 8.50
C ALA A 95 6.21 7.79 9.65
N ALA A 96 4.90 7.83 9.93
CA ALA A 96 4.28 6.99 10.95
C ALA A 96 4.33 5.50 10.60
N ILE A 97 4.10 5.13 9.33
CA ILE A 97 4.22 3.74 8.86
C ILE A 97 5.67 3.26 8.97
N VAL A 98 6.64 4.06 8.54
CA VAL A 98 8.07 3.70 8.69
C VAL A 98 8.44 3.49 10.15
N ALA A 99 7.96 4.36 11.05
CA ALA A 99 8.20 4.20 12.49
C ALA A 99 7.57 2.90 13.02
N ALA A 100 6.34 2.57 12.61
CA ALA A 100 5.67 1.34 13.00
C ALA A 100 6.40 0.09 12.49
N ILE A 101 6.85 0.08 11.22
CA ILE A 101 7.62 -1.02 10.64
C ILE A 101 8.96 -1.21 11.37
N ARG A 102 9.66 -0.12 11.71
CA ARG A 102 10.93 -0.19 12.44
C ARG A 102 10.78 -0.70 13.87
N ALA A 103 9.60 -0.54 14.46
CA ALA A 103 9.29 -1.04 15.80
C ALA A 103 8.94 -2.53 15.83
N PHE A 104 8.87 -3.20 14.67
CA PHE A 104 8.57 -4.63 14.62
C PHE A 104 9.65 -5.45 15.33
N PRO A 105 9.28 -6.30 16.30
CA PRO A 105 10.23 -7.24 16.87
C PRO A 105 10.71 -8.25 15.81
N PRO A 106 11.86 -8.90 16.01
CA PRO A 106 12.33 -9.95 15.13
C PRO A 106 11.25 -11.03 14.92
N GLY A 107 10.93 -11.30 13.65
CA GLY A 107 9.93 -12.29 13.27
C GLY A 107 8.47 -11.82 13.29
N GLU A 108 8.19 -10.55 13.61
CA GLU A 108 6.82 -10.01 13.67
C GLU A 108 6.04 -10.21 12.36
N VAL A 109 6.66 -9.90 11.22
CA VAL A 109 6.05 -10.04 9.89
C VAL A 109 5.60 -11.48 9.63
N ILE A 110 6.45 -12.45 9.96
CA ILE A 110 6.12 -13.88 9.84
C ILE A 110 5.10 -14.30 10.90
N GLY A 111 5.16 -13.73 12.10
CA GLY A 111 4.18 -13.95 13.17
C GLY A 111 2.79 -13.52 12.76
N ARG A 112 2.67 -12.37 12.08
CA ARG A 112 1.41 -11.87 11.51
C ARG A 112 0.91 -12.76 10.37
N LEU A 113 1.78 -13.14 9.43
CA LEU A 113 1.42 -14.11 8.38
C LEU A 113 0.94 -15.43 8.98
N ARG A 114 1.57 -15.92 10.04
CA ARG A 114 1.17 -17.17 10.71
C ARG A 114 -0.24 -17.10 11.29
N LYS A 115 -0.62 -15.95 11.84
CA LYS A 115 -1.96 -15.72 12.41
C LYS A 115 -3.03 -15.66 11.33
N SER A 116 -2.77 -14.99 10.21
CA SER A 116 -3.76 -14.81 9.14
C SER A 116 -3.82 -15.98 8.16
N ARG A 117 -2.68 -16.58 7.80
CA ARG A 117 -2.55 -17.65 6.80
C ARG A 117 -1.56 -18.74 7.26
N PRO A 118 -1.94 -19.58 8.24
CA PRO A 118 -1.04 -20.61 8.80
C PRO A 118 -0.53 -21.61 7.75
N GLY A 119 -1.29 -21.90 6.69
CA GLY A 119 -0.84 -22.79 5.62
C GLY A 119 0.35 -22.26 4.81
N TRP A 120 0.56 -20.94 4.78
CA TRP A 120 1.64 -20.33 3.99
C TRP A 120 2.98 -20.36 4.71
N VAL A 121 2.97 -20.26 6.04
CA VAL A 121 4.19 -20.35 6.86
C VAL A 121 4.72 -21.79 6.99
N GLN A 122 3.94 -22.80 6.62
CA GLN A 122 4.38 -24.20 6.62
C GLN A 122 5.53 -24.43 5.62
N TYR A 123 5.50 -23.76 4.47
CA TYR A 123 6.48 -23.91 3.41
C TYR A 123 7.48 -22.76 3.40
N LYS A 124 8.76 -23.07 3.14
CA LYS A 124 9.82 -22.05 3.01
C LYS A 124 9.44 -20.99 1.96
N LYS A 125 8.98 -21.42 0.79
CA LYS A 125 8.56 -20.54 -0.31
C LYS A 125 7.54 -19.49 0.12
N GLY A 126 6.51 -19.86 0.87
CA GLY A 126 5.48 -18.91 1.33
C GLY A 126 6.03 -17.86 2.29
N ARG A 127 7.00 -18.23 3.14
CA ARG A 127 7.69 -17.28 4.04
C ARG A 127 8.60 -16.32 3.26
N ASP A 128 9.36 -16.86 2.30
CA ASP A 128 10.31 -16.10 1.50
C ASP A 128 9.57 -15.12 0.57
N ASP A 129 8.51 -15.57 -0.12
CA ASP A 129 7.68 -14.72 -1.00
C ASP A 129 7.04 -13.58 -0.22
N PHE A 130 6.49 -13.86 0.97
CA PHE A 130 5.86 -12.84 1.80
C PHE A 130 6.88 -11.85 2.38
N SER A 131 8.06 -12.32 2.79
CA SER A 131 9.13 -11.44 3.27
C SER A 131 9.62 -10.52 2.15
N THR A 132 9.82 -11.06 0.94
CA THR A 132 10.21 -10.28 -0.25
C THR A 132 9.16 -9.22 -0.58
N ALA A 133 7.88 -9.61 -0.53
CA ALA A 133 6.78 -8.69 -0.79
C ALA A 133 6.72 -7.56 0.26
N PHE A 134 6.94 -7.89 1.54
CA PHE A 134 6.99 -6.91 2.62
C PHE A 134 8.19 -5.96 2.46
N GLU A 135 9.37 -6.48 2.11
CA GLU A 135 10.57 -5.69 1.86
C GLU A 135 10.36 -4.67 0.74
N GLY A 136 9.66 -5.05 -0.33
CA GLY A 136 9.29 -4.13 -1.42
C GLY A 136 8.45 -2.94 -0.93
N ILE A 137 7.40 -3.22 -0.14
CA ILE A 137 6.54 -2.18 0.46
C ILE A 137 7.36 -1.33 1.44
N ALA A 138 8.10 -1.95 2.36
CA ALA A 138 8.90 -1.26 3.37
C ALA A 138 9.96 -0.36 2.72
N ARG A 139 10.55 -0.79 1.60
CA ARG A 139 11.50 0.02 0.82
C ARG A 139 10.83 1.26 0.22
N ALA A 140 9.66 1.14 -0.39
CA ALA A 140 8.92 2.28 -0.95
C ALA A 140 8.66 3.35 0.14
N TYR A 141 8.17 2.90 1.31
CA TYR A 141 7.96 3.78 2.47
C TYR A 141 9.24 4.39 3.00
N ALA A 142 10.33 3.63 3.10
CA ALA A 142 11.61 4.14 3.58
C ALA A 142 12.19 5.22 2.66
N VAL A 143 12.09 5.04 1.34
CA VAL A 143 12.52 6.03 0.34
C VAL A 143 11.67 7.30 0.43
N ALA A 144 10.34 7.16 0.45
CA ALA A 144 9.45 8.31 0.61
C ALA A 144 9.73 9.09 1.91
N ALA A 145 9.92 8.38 3.03
CA ALA A 145 10.25 9.01 4.31
C ALA A 145 11.60 9.75 4.27
N ALA A 146 12.62 9.18 3.65
CA ALA A 146 13.93 9.82 3.50
C ALA A 146 13.84 11.13 2.71
N GLN A 147 12.93 11.19 1.73
CA GLN A 147 12.68 12.37 0.91
C GLN A 147 11.63 13.33 1.51
N ARG A 148 11.05 13.00 2.67
CA ARG A 148 9.90 13.73 3.26
C ARG A 148 8.74 13.87 2.26
N ALA A 149 8.56 12.85 1.44
CA ALA A 149 7.60 12.75 0.37
C ALA A 149 6.37 11.94 0.82
N GLY A 150 5.27 12.09 0.09
CA GLY A 150 4.13 11.18 0.13
C GLY A 150 4.32 10.00 -0.83
N LEU A 151 3.28 9.17 -0.94
CA LEU A 151 3.18 8.10 -1.94
C LEU A 151 1.87 8.20 -2.69
N THR A 152 1.86 7.81 -3.96
CA THR A 152 0.64 7.36 -4.64
C THR A 152 0.59 5.84 -4.59
N ILE A 153 -0.61 5.27 -4.45
CA ILE A 153 -0.88 3.84 -4.58
C ILE A 153 -1.79 3.68 -5.78
N LEU A 154 -1.41 2.81 -6.70
CA LEU A 154 -2.19 2.48 -7.89
C LEU A 154 -2.35 0.95 -7.95
N VAL A 155 -3.59 0.49 -8.13
CA VAL A 155 -3.94 -0.93 -8.35
C VAL A 155 -4.80 -1.02 -9.60
N CYS A 156 -4.48 -1.94 -10.51
CA CYS A 156 -5.20 -2.20 -11.77
C CYS A 156 -5.25 -3.70 -12.07
#